data_AF-A0A417V1I7-F1
#
_entry.id   AF-A0A417V1I7-F1
#
_cell.length_a   1.000
_cell.length_b   1.000
_cell.length_c   1.000
_cell.angle_alpha   90.00
_cell.angle_beta   90.00
_cell.angle_gamma   90.00
#
_symmetry.space_group_name_H-M   'P 1'
#
loop_
_entity.id
_entity.type
_entity.pdbx_description
1 polymer ?
#
loop_
_entity_poly.entity_id
_entity_poly.type
_entity_poly.pdbx_seq_one_letter_code
_entity_poly.pdbx_strand_id
1 'polypeptide(L)'
;MITFILGEDRHVKYFVHSIGQYDYFVIKDAKFSLLHNGKQEAAGVCTIEKDEEKNGYYVDVKIQPVQKSRMYTLEIELKIADEIIKNREKMEVI
;
A
#
# COMPACT_ATOMS: atom_id res chain seq x y z
N MET A 1 10.81 -1.12 5.67
CA MET A 1 10.57 -2.33 6.50
C MET A 1 9.53 -1.99 7.56
N ILE A 2 8.38 -2.65 7.52
CA ILE A 2 7.22 -2.40 8.40
C ILE A 2 7.18 -3.47 9.50
N THR A 3 6.94 -3.07 10.75
CA THR A 3 6.65 -4.01 11.85
C THR A 3 5.17 -3.90 12.21
N PHE A 4 4.48 -5.04 12.23
CA PHE A 4 3.05 -5.18 12.50
C PHE A 4 2.85 -6.16 13.64
N ILE A 5 1.88 -5.91 14.52
CA ILE A 5 1.58 -6.82 15.64
C ILE A 5 0.39 -7.69 15.22
N LEU A 6 0.51 -9.01 15.33
CA LEU A 6 -0.57 -9.92 14.97
C LEU A 6 -1.84 -9.61 15.79
N GLY A 7 -2.97 -9.42 15.10
CA GLY A 7 -4.26 -9.09 15.72
C GLY A 7 -4.47 -7.60 15.98
N GLU A 8 -3.51 -6.74 15.67
CA GLU A 8 -3.70 -5.29 15.68
C GLU A 8 -4.52 -4.83 14.47
N ASP A 9 -5.53 -3.98 14.70
CA ASP A 9 -6.24 -3.32 13.61
C ASP A 9 -5.42 -2.10 13.15
N ARG A 10 -4.44 -2.36 12.28
CA ARG A 10 -3.54 -1.32 11.78
C ARG A 10 -3.65 -1.15 10.28
N HIS A 11 -3.69 0.11 9.89
CA HIS A 11 -3.72 0.55 8.51
C HIS A 11 -2.32 1.01 8.09
N VAL A 12 -1.92 0.67 6.87
CA VAL A 12 -0.69 1.17 6.27
C VAL A 12 -1.07 2.27 5.28
N LYS A 13 -0.70 3.51 5.59
CA LYS A 13 -0.93 4.67 4.72
C LYS A 13 0.32 5.00 3.93
N TYR A 14 0.22 4.96 2.61
CA TYR A 14 1.27 5.42 1.69
C TYR A 14 0.91 6.79 1.18
N PHE A 15 1.83 7.74 1.30
CA PHE A 15 1.69 9.05 0.68
C PHE A 15 2.34 9.03 -0.70
N VAL A 16 1.53 9.21 -1.73
CA VAL A 16 1.95 9.29 -3.12
C VAL A 16 1.92 10.76 -3.52
N HIS A 17 3.06 11.30 -3.91
CA HIS A 17 3.18 12.65 -4.43
C HIS A 17 4.01 12.65 -5.71
N SER A 18 3.76 13.62 -6.58
CA SER A 18 4.60 13.83 -7.76
C SER A 18 5.94 14.44 -7.35
N ILE A 19 7.00 14.10 -8.07
CA ILE A 19 8.31 14.76 -7.95
C ILE A 19 8.27 16.13 -8.65
N GLY A 20 7.45 16.28 -9.68
CA GLY A 20 7.20 17.55 -10.34
C GLY A 20 6.22 18.40 -9.53
N GLN A 21 6.63 19.61 -9.14
CA GLN A 21 5.83 20.56 -8.35
C GLN A 21 4.47 20.94 -8.99
N TYR A 22 4.28 20.66 -10.28
CA TYR A 22 3.12 21.08 -11.07
C TYR A 22 2.47 19.93 -11.86
N ASP A 23 2.87 18.70 -11.63
CA ASP A 23 2.30 17.55 -12.35
C ASP A 23 1.03 17.08 -11.64
N TYR A 24 -0.12 17.37 -12.25
CA TYR A 24 -1.40 16.88 -11.78
C TYR A 24 -1.56 15.42 -12.19
N PHE A 25 -1.58 14.52 -11.21
CA PHE A 25 -1.87 13.12 -11.43
C PHE A 25 -3.14 12.69 -10.69
N VAL A 26 -3.77 11.64 -11.18
CA VAL A 26 -4.95 11.03 -10.55
C VAL A 26 -4.70 9.54 -10.47
N ILE A 27 -4.76 9.00 -9.25
CA ILE A 27 -4.76 7.56 -9.02
C ILE A 27 -6.16 7.05 -9.40
N LYS A 28 -6.25 6.31 -10.51
CA LYS A 28 -7.51 5.73 -10.99
C LYS A 28 -7.94 4.52 -10.17
N ASP A 29 -6.96 3.73 -9.74
CA ASP A 29 -7.17 2.48 -9.03
C ASP A 29 -5.96 2.18 -8.17
N ALA A 30 -6.18 1.57 -7.00
CA ALA A 30 -5.13 1.13 -6.12
C ALA A 30 -5.52 -0.24 -5.54
N LYS A 31 -4.60 -1.20 -5.62
CA LYS A 31 -4.78 -2.55 -5.11
C LYS A 31 -3.60 -2.95 -4.24
N PHE A 32 -3.84 -3.79 -3.26
CA PHE A 32 -2.78 -4.41 -2.49
C PHE A 32 -2.79 -5.92 -2.63
N SER A 33 -1.64 -6.53 -2.43
CA SER A 33 -1.45 -7.96 -2.28
C SER A 33 -0.47 -8.20 -1.14
N LEU A 34 -0.94 -8.87 -0.10
CA LEU A 34 -0.13 -9.31 1.01
C LEU A 34 0.34 -10.74 0.73
N LEU A 35 1.65 -10.93 0.58
CA LEU A 35 2.26 -12.22 0.34
C LEU A 35 2.94 -12.72 1.60
N HIS A 36 2.71 -13.98 1.92
CA HIS A 36 3.42 -14.73 2.94
C HIS A 36 4.28 -15.80 2.26
N ASN A 37 5.60 -15.73 2.45
CA ASN A 37 6.54 -16.69 1.87
C ASN A 37 6.37 -16.88 0.35
N GLY A 38 6.10 -15.77 -0.37
CA GLY A 38 5.87 -15.76 -1.82
C GLY A 38 4.48 -16.22 -2.28
N LYS A 39 3.59 -16.61 -1.37
CA LYS A 39 2.19 -16.94 -1.68
C LYS A 39 1.28 -15.80 -1.27
N GLN A 40 0.32 -15.45 -2.12
CA GLN A 40 -0.70 -14.44 -1.79
C GLN A 40 -1.57 -14.95 -0.63
N GLU A 41 -1.53 -14.24 0.48
CA GLU A 41 -2.35 -14.50 1.67
C GLU A 41 -3.63 -13.67 1.60
N ALA A 42 -3.52 -12.39 1.26
CA ALA A 42 -4.66 -11.48 1.10
C ALA A 42 -4.44 -10.55 -0.09
N ALA A 43 -5.52 -10.09 -0.70
CA ALA A 43 -5.50 -9.03 -1.70
C ALA A 43 -6.80 -8.24 -1.62
N GLY A 44 -6.75 -6.98 -2.00
CA GLY A 44 -7.91 -6.11 -1.95
C GLY A 44 -7.68 -4.79 -2.65
N VAL A 45 -8.69 -3.94 -2.59
CA VAL A 45 -8.64 -2.57 -3.11
C VAL A 45 -8.21 -1.64 -1.98
N CYS A 46 -7.35 -0.69 -2.28
CA CYS A 46 -6.92 0.33 -1.33
C CYS A 46 -7.88 1.52 -1.35
N THR A 47 -8.02 2.20 -0.22
CA THR A 47 -8.77 3.45 -0.16
C THR A 47 -7.86 4.59 -0.59
N ILE A 48 -8.31 5.42 -1.53
CA ILE A 48 -7.55 6.56 -2.03
C ILE A 48 -8.19 7.83 -1.47
N GLU A 49 -7.43 8.58 -0.68
CA GLU A 49 -7.83 9.87 -0.12
C GLU A 49 -6.96 10.95 -0.76
N LYS A 50 -7.57 11.97 -1.38
CA LYS A 50 -6.82 13.10 -1.95
C LYS A 50 -6.49 14.11 -0.84
N ASP A 51 -5.23 14.52 -0.76
CA ASP A 51 -4.77 15.59 0.12
C ASP A 51 -4.47 16.83 -0.70
N GLU A 52 -5.33 17.85 -0.59
CA GLU A 52 -5.24 19.08 -1.37
C GLU A 52 -4.12 20.01 -0.87
N GLU A 53 -3.75 19.93 0.41
CA GLU A 53 -2.70 20.75 1.00
C GLU A 53 -1.30 20.34 0.50
N LYS A 54 -1.08 19.04 0.31
CA LYS A 54 0.21 18.47 -0.12
C LYS A 54 0.27 18.08 -1.60
N ASN A 55 -0.77 18.38 -2.37
CA ASN A 55 -0.89 17.99 -3.79
C ASN A 55 -0.56 16.50 -4.01
N GLY A 56 -1.17 15.63 -3.22
CA GLY A 56 -0.90 14.20 -3.26
C GLY A 56 -2.10 13.34 -2.90
N TYR A 57 -1.88 12.03 -2.82
CA TYR A 57 -2.90 11.06 -2.42
C TYR A 57 -2.37 10.17 -1.31
N TYR A 58 -3.19 9.94 -0.30
CA TYR A 58 -3.00 8.89 0.67
C TYR A 58 -3.66 7.61 0.18
N VAL A 59 -2.87 6.56 0.09
CA VAL A 59 -3.34 5.21 -0.22
C VAL A 59 -3.37 4.45 1.10
N ASP A 60 -4.55 4.29 1.66
CA ASP A 60 -4.79 3.56 2.90
C ASP A 60 -5.05 2.09 2.60
N VAL A 61 -4.28 1.23 3.27
CA VAL A 61 -4.35 -0.22 3.12
C VAL A 61 -4.64 -0.84 4.47
N LYS A 62 -5.82 -1.45 4.60
CA LYS A 62 -6.16 -2.29 5.75
C LYS A 62 -5.63 -3.69 5.49
N ILE A 63 -4.60 -4.09 6.24
CA ILE A 63 -4.04 -5.44 6.20
C ILE A 63 -4.31 -6.14 7.52
N GLN A 64 -4.65 -7.42 7.45
CA GLN A 64 -4.87 -8.26 8.62
C GLN A 64 -4.11 -9.57 8.39
N PRO A 65 -2.78 -9.59 8.61
CA PRO A 65 -2.01 -10.82 8.53
C PRO A 65 -2.55 -11.83 9.54
N VAL A 66 -2.59 -13.11 9.17
CA VAL A 66 -3.15 -14.16 10.03
C VAL A 66 -2.11 -14.89 10.87
N GLN A 67 -0.81 -14.73 10.55
CA GLN A 67 0.27 -15.45 11.22
C GLN A 67 1.45 -14.53 11.54
N LYS A 68 2.22 -14.88 12.57
CA LYS A 68 3.50 -14.21 12.88
C LYS A 68 4.57 -14.70 11.93
N SER A 69 5.22 -13.78 11.22
CA SER A 69 6.32 -14.13 10.32
C SER A 69 7.14 -12.92 9.90
N ARG A 70 8.41 -13.16 9.61
CA ARG A 70 9.32 -12.19 8.96
C ARG A 70 9.28 -12.25 7.44
N MET A 71 8.48 -13.15 6.89
CA MET A 71 8.42 -13.45 5.45
C MET A 71 7.21 -12.80 4.76
N TYR A 72 6.67 -11.73 5.35
CA TYR A 72 5.60 -10.97 4.73
C TYR A 72 6.17 -9.94 3.74
N THR A 73 5.50 -9.82 2.61
CA THR A 73 5.76 -8.80 1.61
C THR A 73 4.44 -8.15 1.24
N LEU A 74 4.33 -6.84 1.43
CA LEU A 74 3.19 -6.06 0.98
C LEU A 74 3.51 -5.48 -0.39
N GLU A 75 2.73 -5.89 -1.39
CA GLU A 75 2.75 -5.29 -2.72
C GLU A 75 1.57 -4.34 -2.87
N ILE A 76 1.84 -3.16 -3.40
CA ILE A 76 0.81 -2.16 -3.72
C ILE A 76 0.96 -1.80 -5.19
N GLU A 77 -0.11 -1.97 -5.93
CA GLU A 77 -0.23 -1.61 -7.33
C GLU A 77 -1.09 -0.35 -7.43
N LEU A 78 -0.52 0.71 -7.97
CA LEU A 78 -1.17 1.98 -8.22
C LEU A 78 -1.31 2.17 -9.72
N LYS A 79 -2.53 2.49 -10.17
CA LYS A 79 -2.80 2.84 -11.55
C LYS A 79 -2.96 4.34 -11.65
N ILE A 80 -2.02 5.02 -12.30
CA ILE A 80 -2.01 6.46 -12.49
C ILE A 80 -2.13 6.72 -13.98
N ALA A 81 -3.25 7.31 -14.41
CA ALA A 81 -3.57 7.46 -15.83
C ALA A 81 -3.48 6.13 -16.63
N ASP A 82 -2.42 5.94 -17.41
CA ASP A 82 -2.12 4.74 -18.20
C ASP A 82 -0.89 3.98 -17.69
N GLU A 83 -0.25 4.49 -16.63
CA GLU A 83 0.89 3.88 -15.98
C GLU A 83 0.47 3.03 -14.78
N ILE A 84 1.21 1.94 -14.57
CA ILE A 84 1.04 1.04 -13.43
C ILE A 84 2.35 1.06 -12.63
N ILE A 85 2.26 1.57 -11.40
CA ILE A 85 3.38 1.61 -10.46
C ILE A 85 3.17 0.51 -9.44
N LYS A 86 4.18 -0.34 -9.26
CA LYS A 86 4.16 -1.38 -8.22
C LYS A 86 5.21 -1.08 -7.18
N ASN A 87 4.79 -0.97 -5.92
CA ASN A 87 5.69 -0.84 -4.78
C ASN A 87 5.67 -2.14 -3.96
N ARG A 88 6.83 -2.58 -3.49
CA ARG A 88 6.99 -3.80 -2.70
C ARG A 88 7.73 -3.47 -1.42
N GLU A 89 7.08 -3.70 -0.29
CA GLU A 89 7.65 -3.43 1.01
C GLU A 89 7.75 -4.72 1.84
N LYS A 90 8.91 -4.98 2.43
CA LYS A 90 9.08 -6.10 3.36
C LYS A 90 8.43 -5.76 4.70
N MET A 91 7.72 -6.74 5.25
CA MET A 91 7.00 -6.60 6.50
C MET A 91 7.32 -7.76 7.45
N GLU A 92 7.43 -7.43 8.73
CA GLU A 92 7.53 -8.37 9.83
C GLU A 92 6.24 -8.30 10.66
N VAL A 93 5.66 -9.46 10.93
CA VAL A 93 4.51 -9.64 11.82
C VAL A 93 5.00 -10.33 13.09
N ILE A 94 4.91 -9.65 14.23
CA ILE A 94 5.35 -10.12 15.56
C ILE A 94 4.20 -10.46 16.50
#